data_AF-A0A0K1H0T6-F1
#
_entry.id   AF-A0A0K1H0T6-F1
#
_cell.length_a   1.000
_cell.length_b   1.000
_cell.length_c   1.000
_cell.angle_alpha   90.00
_cell.angle_beta   90.00
_cell.angle_gamma   90.00
#
_symmetry.space_group_name_H-M   'P 1'
#
loop_
_entity.id
_entity.type
_entity.pdbx_description
1 polymer ?
#
loop_
_entity_poly.entity_id
_entity_poly.type
_entity_poly.pdbx_seq_one_letter_code
_entity_poly.pdbx_strand_id
1 'polypeptide(L)'
;MWLTLAQQEKDASGMVVFDPNRLYVITAKEYATLCDIDESVAYKQLKEGIKDIRSYLMEVPESEFLSEEEMEGKAKDRTLLFTVANHSVYSDGEGYIELKLDPIIAPYISNLKT
;
A
#
# COMPACT_ATOMS: atom_id res chain seq x y z
N MET A 1 -6.30 1.45 -1.58
CA MET A 1 -5.09 1.79 -2.37
C MET A 1 -5.16 3.16 -3.00
N TRP A 2 -6.14 3.47 -3.87
CA TRP A 2 -6.26 4.81 -4.51
C TRP A 2 -6.29 5.98 -3.53
N LEU A 3 -7.02 5.83 -2.42
CA LEU A 3 -7.09 6.81 -1.34
C LEU A 3 -5.75 7.01 -0.62
N THR A 4 -5.05 5.91 -0.36
CA THR A 4 -3.69 5.89 0.19
C THR A 4 -2.70 6.61 -0.73
N LEU A 5 -2.80 6.36 -2.05
CA LEU A 5 -1.97 6.99 -3.07
C LEU A 5 -2.29 8.48 -3.22
N ALA A 6 -3.57 8.87 -3.16
CA ALA A 6 -3.99 10.27 -3.24
C ALA A 6 -3.48 11.13 -2.07
N GLN A 7 -3.18 10.50 -0.93
CA GLN A 7 -2.58 11.20 0.20
C GLN A 7 -1.07 11.43 0.03
N GLN A 8 -0.37 10.67 -0.84
CA GLN A 8 1.08 10.78 -1.00
C GLN A 8 1.53 12.16 -1.45
N GLU A 9 2.73 12.57 -1.01
CA GLU A 9 3.36 13.79 -1.51
C GLU A 9 3.76 13.62 -2.98
N LYS A 10 3.80 14.74 -3.70
CA LYS A 10 4.25 14.77 -5.09
C LYS A 10 5.50 15.63 -5.20
N ASP A 11 6.44 15.19 -6.02
CA ASP A 11 7.60 16.02 -6.35
C ASP A 11 7.23 17.14 -7.35
N ALA A 12 8.21 17.98 -7.69
CA ALA A 12 8.02 19.09 -8.63
C ALA A 12 7.62 18.64 -10.05
N SER A 13 7.81 17.37 -10.39
CA SER A 13 7.42 16.77 -11.67
C SER A 13 6.02 16.11 -11.63
N GLY A 14 5.37 16.10 -10.46
CA GLY A 14 4.07 15.50 -10.23
C GLY A 14 4.11 13.99 -9.96
N MET A 15 5.30 13.42 -9.77
CA MET A 15 5.46 12.00 -9.44
C MET A 15 5.19 11.78 -7.96
N VAL A 16 4.57 10.64 -7.63
CA VAL A 16 4.32 10.23 -6.25
C VAL A 16 5.65 9.96 -5.54
N VAL A 17 5.85 10.57 -4.39
CA VAL A 17 6.99 10.33 -3.50
C VAL A 17 6.57 9.33 -2.43
N PHE A 18 7.17 8.14 -2.44
CA PHE A 18 6.89 7.13 -1.43
C PHE A 18 7.65 7.43 -0.13
N ASP A 19 6.92 7.63 0.97
CA ASP A 19 7.47 7.66 2.33
C ASP A 19 7.25 6.32 3.05
N PRO A 20 8.32 5.54 3.36
CA PRO A 20 8.19 4.26 4.06
C PRO A 20 7.75 4.42 5.52
N ASN A 21 7.79 5.61 6.11
CA ASN A 21 7.39 5.86 7.50
C ASN A 21 5.97 6.38 7.65
N ARG A 22 5.31 6.69 6.53
CA ARG A 22 3.98 7.26 6.54
C ARG A 22 2.93 6.29 7.07
N LEU A 23 2.21 6.75 8.10
CA LEU A 23 1.00 6.10 8.58
C LEU A 23 -0.20 6.74 7.90
N TYR A 24 -1.00 5.95 7.19
CA TYR A 24 -2.26 6.40 6.60
C TYR A 24 -3.37 6.12 7.56
N VAL A 25 -4.11 7.16 7.95
CA VAL A 25 -5.35 7.04 8.71
C VAL A 25 -6.49 7.37 7.76
N ILE A 26 -7.43 6.44 7.61
CA ILE A 26 -8.58 6.60 6.70
C ILE A 26 -9.85 6.31 7.49
N THR A 27 -10.71 7.30 7.62
CA THR A 27 -12.02 7.13 8.26
C THR A 27 -13.06 6.60 7.28
N ALA A 28 -14.07 5.88 7.78
CA ALA A 28 -15.22 5.42 7.00
C ALA A 28 -15.93 6.60 6.32
N LYS A 29 -16.04 7.74 7.01
CA LYS A 29 -16.66 8.96 6.49
C LYS A 29 -15.91 9.56 5.29
N GLU A 30 -14.58 9.68 5.37
CA GLU A 30 -13.76 10.17 4.26
C GLU A 30 -13.86 9.24 3.05
N TYR A 31 -13.75 7.92 3.30
CA TYR A 31 -13.87 6.92 2.25
C TYR A 31 -15.26 6.96 1.59
N ALA A 32 -16.32 7.04 2.38
CA ALA A 32 -17.70 7.16 1.91
C ALA A 32 -17.90 8.36 1.00
N THR A 33 -17.39 9.53 1.42
CA THR A 33 -17.50 10.78 0.67
C THR A 33 -16.77 10.70 -0.68
N LEU A 34 -15.58 10.12 -0.68
CA LEU A 34 -14.77 10.01 -1.90
C LEU A 34 -15.30 8.97 -2.90
N CYS A 35 -15.92 7.90 -2.39
CA CYS A 35 -16.46 6.83 -3.21
C CYS A 35 -17.94 7.01 -3.55
N ASP A 36 -18.60 8.05 -3.04
CA ASP A 36 -20.04 8.30 -3.18
C ASP A 36 -20.90 7.09 -2.76
N ILE A 37 -20.64 6.58 -1.55
CA ILE A 37 -21.34 5.43 -0.96
C ILE A 37 -21.79 5.73 0.47
N ASP A 38 -22.71 4.91 0.99
CA ASP A 38 -23.13 4.98 2.39
C ASP A 38 -21.95 4.72 3.35
N GLU A 39 -21.88 5.48 4.43
CA GLU A 39 -20.83 5.33 5.46
C GLU A 39 -20.81 3.93 6.10
N SER A 40 -21.98 3.30 6.26
CA SER A 40 -22.07 1.93 6.78
C SER A 40 -21.47 0.89 5.81
N VAL A 41 -21.54 1.15 4.50
CA VAL A 41 -20.92 0.32 3.46
C VAL A 41 -19.42 0.58 3.43
N ALA A 42 -19.01 1.85 3.48
CA ALA A 42 -17.61 2.25 3.58
C ALA A 42 -16.90 1.59 4.76
N TYR A 43 -17.51 1.60 5.95
CA TYR A 43 -16.97 0.96 7.14
C TYR A 43 -16.72 -0.54 6.94
N LYS A 44 -17.70 -1.27 6.36
CA LYS A 44 -17.54 -2.69 6.03
C LYS A 44 -16.43 -2.93 5.02
N GLN A 45 -16.36 -2.12 3.97
CA GLN A 45 -15.34 -2.23 2.94
C GLN A 45 -13.93 -1.94 3.48
N LEU A 46 -13.76 -0.93 4.33
CA LEU A 46 -12.47 -0.63 4.97
C LEU A 46 -12.03 -1.78 5.88
N LYS A 47 -12.95 -2.32 6.68
CA LYS A 47 -12.67 -3.41 7.63
C LYS A 47 -12.24 -4.70 6.94
N GLU A 48 -12.87 -5.07 5.82
CA GLU A 48 -12.45 -6.25 5.06
C GLU A 48 -11.22 -5.94 4.18
N GLY A 49 -11.21 -4.79 3.51
CA GLY A 49 -10.14 -4.40 2.61
C GLY A 49 -8.78 -4.28 3.28
N ILE A 50 -8.71 -3.91 4.57
CA ILE A 50 -7.44 -3.89 5.29
C ILE A 50 -6.89 -5.30 5.57
N LYS A 51 -7.77 -6.29 5.78
CA LYS A 51 -7.34 -7.69 5.91
C LYS A 51 -6.84 -8.22 4.57
N ASP A 52 -7.54 -7.87 3.49
CA ASP A 52 -7.15 -8.25 2.14
C ASP A 52 -5.77 -7.68 1.78
N ILE A 53 -5.55 -6.37 1.99
CA ILE A 53 -4.24 -5.73 1.72
C ILE A 53 -3.11 -6.36 2.55
N ARG A 54 -3.39 -6.76 3.80
CA ARG A 54 -2.37 -7.37 4.68
C ARG A 54 -2.07 -8.83 4.31
N SER A 55 -3.03 -9.54 3.73
CA SER A 55 -2.90 -10.95 3.36
C SER A 55 -2.55 -11.18 1.89
N TYR A 56 -2.67 -10.15 1.05
CA TYR A 56 -2.33 -10.24 -0.36
C TYR A 56 -0.83 -10.50 -0.56
N LEU A 57 -0.51 -11.73 -0.98
CA LEU A 57 0.84 -12.16 -1.30
C LEU A 57 1.19 -11.76 -2.73
N MET A 58 2.30 -11.04 -2.88
CA MET A 58 2.90 -10.73 -4.16
C MET A 58 4.09 -11.65 -4.40
N GLU A 59 4.18 -12.15 -5.64
CA GLU A 59 5.24 -13.02 -6.11
C GLU A 59 5.90 -12.36 -7.31
N VAL A 60 7.17 -12.02 -7.17
CA VAL A 60 7.92 -11.31 -8.22
C VAL A 60 9.33 -11.90 -8.30
N PRO A 61 9.93 -12.06 -9.49
CA PRO A 61 11.34 -12.42 -9.60
C PRO A 61 12.22 -11.46 -8.78
N GLU A 62 13.14 -11.98 -7.97
CA GLU A 62 14.01 -11.14 -7.11
C GLU A 62 14.90 -10.20 -7.94
N SER A 63 15.17 -10.57 -9.21
CA SER A 63 15.88 -9.74 -10.19
C SER A 63 15.20 -8.43 -10.55
N GLU A 64 13.90 -8.26 -10.27
CA GLU A 64 13.19 -6.98 -10.46
C GLU A 64 13.53 -5.96 -9.36
N PHE A 65 14.13 -6.41 -8.25
CA PHE A 65 14.49 -5.56 -7.10
C PHE A 65 15.98 -5.37 -6.93
N LEU A 66 16.76 -6.36 -7.33
CA LEU A 66 18.21 -6.40 -7.11
C LEU A 66 18.94 -6.14 -8.41
N SER A 67 20.02 -5.38 -8.32
CA SER A 67 21.00 -5.23 -9.41
C SER A 67 21.71 -6.55 -9.73
N GLU A 68 22.36 -6.63 -10.89
CA GLU A 68 23.16 -7.81 -11.28
C GLU A 68 24.26 -8.12 -10.24
N GLU A 69 24.87 -7.09 -9.64
CA GLU A 69 25.88 -7.23 -8.57
C GLU A 69 25.27 -7.82 -7.29
N GLU A 70 24.08 -7.37 -6.88
CA GLU A 70 23.37 -7.90 -5.70
C GLU A 70 22.84 -9.32 -5.90
N MET A 71 22.70 -9.75 -7.16
CA MET A 71 22.34 -11.11 -7.56
C MET A 71 23.56 -12.03 -7.65
N GLU A 72 24.79 -11.52 -7.55
CA GLU A 72 25.99 -12.35 -7.64
C GLU A 72 26.02 -13.40 -6.52
N GLY A 73 26.23 -14.67 -6.90
CA GLY A 73 26.21 -15.80 -5.95
C GLY A 73 24.81 -16.24 -5.50
N LYS A 74 23.73 -15.58 -5.96
CA LYS A 74 22.35 -16.02 -5.74
C LYS A 74 21.84 -16.88 -6.90
N ALA A 75 20.86 -17.74 -6.61
CA ALA A 75 20.15 -18.47 -7.66
C ALA A 75 19.32 -17.49 -8.52
N LYS A 76 19.38 -17.64 -9.85
CA LYS A 76 18.79 -16.70 -10.81
C LYS A 76 17.27 -16.79 -10.90
N ASP A 77 16.69 -17.89 -10.42
CA ASP A 77 15.26 -18.22 -10.42
C ASP A 77 14.57 -17.93 -9.09
N ARG A 78 15.20 -17.13 -8.22
CA ARG A 78 14.63 -16.77 -6.92
C ARG A 78 13.41 -15.86 -7.11
N THR A 79 12.32 -16.25 -6.46
CA THR A 79 11.09 -15.46 -6.35
C THR A 79 11.04 -14.80 -4.97
N LEU A 80 10.82 -13.49 -4.97
CA LEU A 80 10.56 -12.71 -3.77
C LEU A 80 9.07 -12.76 -3.45
N LEU A 81 8.76 -13.13 -2.21
CA LEU A 81 7.40 -13.25 -1.68
C LEU A 81 7.20 -12.17 -0.61
N PHE A 82 6.22 -11.29 -0.78
CA PHE A 82 5.98 -10.19 0.15
C PHE A 82 4.53 -9.70 0.12
N THR A 83 4.12 -8.93 1.14
CA THR A 83 2.77 -8.37 1.24
C THR A 83 2.79 -6.87 0.96
N VAL A 84 1.64 -6.30 0.61
CA VAL A 84 1.53 -4.86 0.30
C VAL A 84 1.70 -3.96 1.53
N ALA A 85 1.28 -4.42 2.70
CA ALA A 85 1.37 -3.64 3.94
C ALA A 85 2.07 -4.44 5.04
N ASN A 86 2.85 -3.76 5.88
CA ASN A 86 3.55 -4.37 7.01
C ASN A 86 2.93 -4.02 8.37
N HIS A 87 2.09 -2.99 8.42
CA HIS A 87 1.31 -2.61 9.60
C HIS A 87 -0.11 -2.22 9.20
N SER A 88 -1.08 -2.65 10.01
CA SER A 88 -2.50 -2.51 9.75
C SER A 88 -3.30 -2.56 11.05
N VAL A 89 -4.18 -1.58 11.28
CA VAL A 89 -5.10 -1.52 12.42
C VAL A 89 -6.48 -1.14 11.91
N TYR A 90 -7.54 -1.67 12.52
CA TYR A 90 -8.89 -1.16 12.35
C TYR A 90 -9.51 -0.89 13.74
N SER A 91 -10.30 0.19 13.84
CA SER A 91 -11.06 0.52 15.05
C SER A 91 -12.55 0.44 14.78
N ASP A 92 -13.22 -0.50 15.44
CA ASP A 92 -14.68 -0.67 15.30
C ASP A 92 -15.48 0.48 15.94
N GLY A 93 -14.97 1.04 17.04
CA GLY A 93 -15.67 2.11 17.77
C GLY A 93 -15.51 3.48 17.09
N GLU A 94 -14.31 3.76 16.57
CA GLU A 94 -13.98 5.08 16.00
C GLU A 94 -14.10 5.11 14.46
N GLY A 95 -14.38 3.96 13.82
CA GLY A 95 -14.70 3.91 12.40
C GLY A 95 -13.55 4.28 11.46
N TYR A 96 -12.31 3.91 11.81
CA TYR A 96 -11.13 4.18 10.97
C TYR A 96 -10.23 2.95 10.81
N ILE A 97 -9.34 3.04 9.82
CA ILE A 97 -8.20 2.13 9.66
C ILE A 97 -6.88 2.91 9.73
N GLU A 98 -5.83 2.24 10.16
CA GLU A 98 -4.44 2.67 10.03
C GLU A 98 -3.69 1.69 9.15
N LEU A 99 -2.87 2.19 8.23
CA LEU A 99 -2.11 1.37 7.29
C LEU A 99 -0.70 1.92 7.14
N LYS A 100 0.29 1.03 7.12
CA LYS A 100 1.65 1.33 6.65
C LYS A 100 1.99 0.38 5.52
N LEU A 101 2.39 0.96 4.39
CA LEU A 101 2.82 0.22 3.22
C LEU A 101 4.20 -0.39 3.45
N ASP A 102 4.42 -1.59 2.92
CA ASP A 102 5.72 -2.23 3.04
C ASP A 102 6.74 -1.50 2.14
N PRO A 103 7.92 -1.08 2.65
CA PRO A 103 8.93 -0.38 1.86
C PRO A 103 9.32 -1.08 0.56
N ILE A 104 9.22 -2.41 0.53
CA ILE A 104 9.49 -3.20 -0.67
C ILE A 104 8.59 -2.79 -1.85
N ILE A 105 7.41 -2.21 -1.62
CA ILE A 105 6.51 -1.81 -2.71
C ILE A 105 6.86 -0.45 -3.33
N ALA A 106 7.82 0.28 -2.76
CA ALA A 106 8.18 1.62 -3.21
C ALA A 106 8.40 1.74 -4.74
N PRO A 107 9.08 0.78 -5.42
CA PRO A 107 9.28 0.86 -6.87
C PRO A 107 7.98 0.88 -7.68
N TYR A 108 6.91 0.27 -7.17
CA TYR A 108 5.61 0.19 -7.83
C TYR A 108 4.72 1.40 -7.55
N ILE A 109 5.05 2.20 -6.54
CA ILE A 109 4.30 3.40 -6.16
C ILE A 109 4.93 4.66 -6.74
N SER A 110 6.25 4.80 -6.60
CA SER A 110 6.93 6.05 -6.96
C SER A 110 6.93 6.34 -8.46
N ASN A 111 6.59 5.34 -9.29
CA ASN A 111 6.47 5.48 -10.74
C ASN A 111 5.05 5.86 -11.22
N LEU A 112 4.08 6.03 -10.31
CA LEU A 112 2.70 6.34 -10.67
C LEU A 112 2.54 7.85 -10.94
N LYS A 113 2.18 8.21 -12.18
CA LYS A 113 1.57 9.51 -12.50
C LYS A 113 0.08 9.46 -12.19
N THR A 114 -0.38 10.37 -11.35
CA THR A 114 -1.81 10.56 -11.01
C THR A 114 -2.28 11.94 -11.41
#